data_AF-A0A968RFT6-F1
#
_entry.id   AF-A0A968RFT6-F1
#
_cell.length_a   1.000
_cell.length_b   1.000
_cell.length_c   1.000
_cell.angle_alpha   90.00
_cell.angle_beta   90.00
_cell.angle_gamma   90.00
#
_symmetry.space_group_name_H-M   'P 1'
#
loop_
_entity.id
_entity.type
_entity.pdbx_description
1 polymer ?
#
loop_
_entity_poly.entity_id
_entity_poly.type
_entity_poly.pdbx_seq_one_letter_code
_entity_poly.pdbx_strand_id
1 'polypeptide(L)'
;MMHYWNIFVEGYQNYAAYLWQEITQPSWHSHFYWLLIVSGFFLALEWFMPWRKTQAKFRQDFWLDFFYMFFNFFLFSLVLFNAVSSVVVNLLNDGIKALSGFDLQTVNPLNSAPLWVVLLVGFVVRDFIQWWIHRLLHRVPALWNFHKVHHSVEQMGFAAHLRYHWMENVVYRTIEYLPLALLGVGLYDFFIIHIFTLVVGHYNHSNIRVSGYATGGIIGG
;
A
#
# COMPACT_ATOMS: atom_id res chain seq x y z
N MET A 1 -18.31 -29.62 8.60
CA MET A 1 -18.90 -29.07 7.36
C MET A 1 -19.65 -27.77 7.62
N MET A 2 -20.70 -27.76 8.44
CA MET A 2 -21.45 -26.53 8.81
C MET A 2 -20.57 -25.41 9.41
N HIS A 3 -19.58 -25.76 10.24
CA HIS A 3 -18.68 -24.80 10.90
C HIS A 3 -17.80 -24.01 9.90
N TYR A 4 -17.14 -24.68 8.96
CA TYR A 4 -16.31 -24.01 7.95
C TYR A 4 -17.13 -23.18 6.96
N TRP A 5 -18.33 -23.65 6.61
CA TRP A 5 -19.26 -22.90 5.78
C TRP A 5 -19.70 -21.60 6.46
N ASN A 6 -20.02 -21.65 7.76
CA ASN A 6 -20.38 -20.46 8.51
C ASN A 6 -19.21 -19.47 8.62
N ILE A 7 -17.99 -19.94 8.92
CA ILE A 7 -16.79 -19.08 8.94
C ILE A 7 -16.58 -18.39 7.58
N PHE A 8 -16.73 -19.15 6.49
CA PHE A 8 -16.61 -18.61 5.15
C PHE A 8 -17.66 -17.52 4.91
N VAL A 9 -18.94 -17.80 5.13
CA VAL A 9 -20.04 -16.83 4.92
C VAL A 9 -19.88 -15.59 5.79
N GLU A 10 -19.56 -15.76 7.08
CA GLU A 10 -19.31 -14.67 8.02
C GLU A 10 -18.13 -13.80 7.56
N GLY A 11 -17.04 -14.40 7.06
CA GLY A 11 -15.90 -13.67 6.50
C GLY A 11 -16.29 -12.73 5.36
N TYR A 12 -17.10 -13.22 4.41
CA TYR A 12 -17.60 -12.39 3.30
C TYR A 12 -18.56 -11.29 3.76
N GLN A 13 -19.47 -11.61 4.69
CA GLN A 13 -20.42 -10.63 5.24
C GLN A 13 -19.72 -9.52 6.01
N ASN A 14 -18.76 -9.89 6.86
CA ASN A 14 -17.97 -8.94 7.65
C ASN A 14 -17.15 -8.02 6.75
N TYR A 15 -16.52 -8.58 5.71
CA TYR A 15 -15.77 -7.79 4.76
C TYR A 15 -16.68 -6.85 3.94
N ALA A 16 -17.84 -7.33 3.49
CA ALA A 16 -18.81 -6.50 2.79
C ALA A 16 -19.34 -5.35 3.67
N ALA A 17 -19.61 -5.62 4.95
CA ALA A 17 -20.01 -4.61 5.92
C ALA A 17 -18.90 -3.58 6.16
N TYR A 18 -17.65 -4.02 6.29
CA TYR A 18 -16.48 -3.14 6.40
C TYR A 18 -16.35 -2.22 5.17
N LEU A 19 -16.41 -2.77 3.96
CA LEU A 19 -16.35 -1.98 2.73
C LEU A 19 -17.51 -0.98 2.64
N TRP A 20 -18.71 -1.41 2.98
CA TRP A 20 -19.88 -0.54 3.00
C TRP A 20 -19.66 0.62 3.96
N GLN A 21 -19.12 0.36 5.15
CA GLN A 21 -18.80 1.39 6.12
C GLN A 21 -17.73 2.35 5.60
N GLU A 22 -16.62 1.83 5.05
CA GLU A 22 -15.54 2.65 4.45
C GLU A 22 -16.05 3.58 3.33
N ILE A 23 -17.03 3.14 2.54
CA ILE A 23 -17.55 3.92 1.41
C ILE A 23 -18.66 4.90 1.84
N THR A 24 -19.47 4.54 2.83
CA THR A 24 -20.68 5.31 3.20
C THR A 24 -20.49 6.22 4.41
N GLN A 25 -19.44 6.01 5.21
CA GLN A 25 -19.16 6.81 6.41
C GLN A 25 -17.83 7.55 6.27
N PRO A 26 -17.86 8.82 5.80
CA PRO A 26 -16.67 9.67 5.75
C PRO A 26 -15.93 9.74 7.08
N SER A 27 -14.63 9.43 7.05
CA SER A 27 -13.76 9.44 8.22
C SER A 27 -12.32 9.75 7.84
N TRP A 28 -11.61 10.48 8.70
CA TRP A 28 -10.16 10.70 8.58
C TRP A 28 -9.33 9.44 8.78
N HIS A 29 -9.95 8.35 9.25
CA HIS A 29 -9.33 7.03 9.40
C HIS A 29 -9.66 6.08 8.25
N SER A 30 -10.43 6.54 7.25
CA SER A 30 -10.82 5.72 6.10
C SER A 30 -9.77 5.76 5.01
N HIS A 31 -9.31 4.58 4.58
CA HIS A 31 -8.40 4.46 3.46
C HIS A 31 -9.07 4.93 2.15
N PHE A 32 -10.38 4.72 2.02
CA PHE A 32 -11.13 5.05 0.81
C PHE A 32 -11.17 6.56 0.57
N TYR A 33 -11.50 7.34 1.59
CA TYR A 33 -11.53 8.79 1.46
C TYR A 33 -10.13 9.39 1.27
N TRP A 34 -9.09 8.83 1.92
CA TRP A 34 -7.71 9.26 1.67
C TRP A 34 -7.25 8.95 0.24
N LEU A 35 -7.64 7.80 -0.33
CA LEU A 35 -7.40 7.52 -1.74
C LEU A 35 -8.04 8.60 -2.62
N LEU A 36 -9.31 8.92 -2.41
CA LEU A 36 -10.01 9.96 -3.18
C LEU A 36 -9.35 11.34 -3.06
N ILE A 37 -8.98 11.74 -1.84
CA ILE A 37 -8.36 13.04 -1.57
C ILE A 37 -7.00 13.15 -2.25
N VAL A 38 -6.12 12.15 -2.07
CA VAL A 38 -4.78 12.14 -2.66
C VAL A 38 -4.86 12.07 -4.18
N SER A 39 -5.70 11.19 -4.73
CA SER A 39 -5.92 11.08 -6.17
C SER A 39 -6.49 12.37 -6.77
N GLY A 40 -7.48 12.98 -6.12
CA GLY A 40 -8.06 14.26 -6.54
C GLY A 40 -7.05 15.40 -6.53
N PHE A 41 -6.19 15.45 -5.50
CA PHE A 41 -5.10 16.42 -5.41
C PHE A 41 -4.12 16.29 -6.59
N PHE A 42 -3.61 15.08 -6.88
CA PHE A 42 -2.69 14.88 -7.99
C PHE A 42 -3.34 15.06 -9.36
N LEU A 43 -4.60 14.65 -9.53
CA LEU A 43 -5.37 14.94 -10.75
C LEU A 43 -5.47 16.45 -10.99
N ALA A 44 -5.77 17.23 -9.95
CA ALA A 44 -5.82 18.68 -10.05
C ALA A 44 -4.44 19.25 -10.45
N LEU A 45 -3.36 18.79 -9.81
CA LEU A 45 -2.01 19.21 -10.19
C LEU A 45 -1.67 18.88 -11.65
N GLU A 46 -2.05 17.70 -12.14
CA GLU A 46 -1.85 17.32 -13.54
C GLU A 46 -2.65 18.19 -14.51
N TRP A 47 -3.84 18.64 -14.12
CA TRP A 47 -4.67 19.49 -14.98
C TRP A 47 -4.25 20.95 -14.99
N PHE A 48 -3.80 21.48 -13.85
CA PHE A 48 -3.45 22.89 -13.71
C PHE A 48 -1.97 23.18 -13.90
N MET A 49 -1.10 22.21 -13.58
CA MET A 49 0.36 22.35 -13.64
C MET A 49 1.04 21.15 -14.35
N PRO A 50 0.57 20.73 -15.55
CA PRO A 50 1.17 19.59 -16.25
C PRO A 50 2.60 19.89 -16.68
N TRP A 51 3.48 18.89 -16.52
CA TRP A 51 4.81 18.93 -17.15
C TRP A 51 4.71 18.73 -18.66
N ARG A 52 4.03 17.66 -19.12
CA ARG A 52 3.73 17.42 -20.53
C ARG A 52 2.44 18.12 -20.92
N LYS A 53 2.54 19.37 -21.37
CA LYS A 53 1.39 20.22 -21.75
C LYS A 53 0.58 19.71 -22.96
N THR A 54 1.17 18.85 -23.77
CA THR A 54 0.51 18.25 -24.95
C THR A 54 -0.28 16.98 -24.63
N GLN A 55 -0.10 16.40 -23.44
CA GLN A 55 -0.87 15.23 -23.00
C GLN A 55 -2.30 15.66 -22.67
N ALA A 56 -3.29 14.88 -23.09
CA ALA A 56 -4.69 15.13 -22.77
C ALA A 56 -4.93 15.05 -21.25
N LYS A 57 -5.90 15.85 -20.75
CA LYS A 57 -6.31 15.85 -19.34
C LYS A 57 -6.77 14.48 -18.87
N PHE A 58 -7.57 13.81 -19.70
CA PHE A 58 -7.84 12.39 -19.59
C PHE A 58 -6.95 11.70 -20.61
N ARG A 59 -5.80 11.20 -20.13
CA ARG A 59 -4.81 10.51 -20.93
C ARG A 59 -5.34 9.17 -21.45
N GLN A 60 -4.62 8.59 -22.40
CA GLN A 60 -4.89 7.23 -22.86
C GLN A 60 -4.89 6.27 -21.65
N ASP A 61 -5.88 5.38 -21.63
CA ASP A 61 -6.15 4.42 -20.55
C ASP A 61 -6.50 4.99 -19.17
N PHE A 62 -6.86 6.28 -19.06
CA PHE A 62 -7.25 6.88 -17.77
C PHE A 62 -8.28 6.03 -17.00
N TRP A 63 -9.33 5.55 -17.68
CA TRP A 63 -10.37 4.74 -17.06
C TRP A 63 -9.90 3.33 -16.68
N LEU A 64 -8.94 2.77 -17.41
CA LEU A 64 -8.32 1.50 -17.05
C LEU A 64 -7.51 1.66 -15.76
N ASP A 65 -6.74 2.75 -15.63
CA ASP A 65 -5.99 3.03 -14.40
C ASP A 65 -6.89 3.36 -13.22
N PHE A 66 -7.97 4.09 -13.47
CA PHE A 66 -9.00 4.33 -12.48
C PHE A 66 -9.63 3.01 -12.00
N PHE A 67 -9.95 2.09 -12.92
CA PHE A 67 -10.41 0.75 -12.57
C PHE A 67 -9.38 0.01 -11.72
N TYR A 68 -8.11 -0.06 -12.16
CA TYR A 68 -7.06 -0.74 -11.39
C TYR A 68 -6.88 -0.13 -10.01
N MET A 69 -6.91 1.20 -9.89
CA MET A 69 -6.82 1.90 -8.62
C MET A 69 -7.88 1.42 -7.61
N PHE A 70 -9.16 1.40 -8.00
CA PHE A 70 -10.21 0.93 -7.08
C PHE A 70 -10.20 -0.59 -6.91
N PHE A 71 -10.00 -1.35 -7.98
CA PHE A 71 -9.94 -2.80 -7.90
C PHE A 71 -8.82 -3.28 -6.96
N ASN A 72 -7.61 -2.72 -7.11
CA ASN A 72 -6.48 -3.02 -6.25
C ASN A 72 -6.64 -2.43 -4.84
N PHE A 73 -7.32 -1.30 -4.67
CA PHE A 73 -7.65 -0.74 -3.35
C PHE A 73 -8.60 -1.65 -2.55
N PHE A 74 -9.67 -2.13 -3.20
CA PHE A 74 -10.61 -3.03 -2.56
C PHE A 74 -9.94 -4.39 -2.30
N LEU A 75 -9.13 -4.92 -3.22
CA LEU A 75 -8.37 -6.12 -2.92
C LEU A 75 -7.38 -5.93 -1.76
N PHE A 76 -6.72 -4.77 -1.68
CA PHE A 76 -5.87 -4.39 -0.55
C PHE A 76 -6.65 -4.42 0.76
N SER A 77 -7.85 -3.83 0.77
CA SER A 77 -8.75 -3.81 1.92
C SER A 77 -9.10 -5.22 2.39
N LEU A 78 -9.34 -6.15 1.46
CA LEU A 78 -9.63 -7.56 1.78
C LEU A 78 -8.42 -8.27 2.40
N VAL A 79 -7.24 -8.12 1.79
CA VAL A 79 -6.01 -8.77 2.28
C VAL A 79 -5.61 -8.21 3.62
N LEU A 80 -5.66 -6.88 3.79
CA LEU A 80 -5.42 -6.24 5.07
C LEU A 80 -6.43 -6.74 6.10
N PHE A 81 -7.74 -6.73 5.82
CA PHE A 81 -8.76 -7.23 6.74
C PHE A 81 -8.52 -8.68 7.20
N ASN A 82 -8.01 -9.56 6.31
CA ASN A 82 -7.68 -10.94 6.66
C ASN A 82 -6.30 -11.08 7.34
N ALA A 83 -5.29 -10.31 6.94
CA ALA A 83 -3.95 -10.31 7.54
C ALA A 83 -3.93 -9.62 8.91
N VAL A 84 -4.86 -8.69 9.15
CA VAL A 84 -5.20 -8.05 10.44
C VAL A 84 -5.69 -9.09 11.44
N SER A 85 -6.04 -10.30 11.02
CA SER A 85 -6.24 -11.41 11.94
C SER A 85 -4.96 -11.63 12.73
N SER A 86 -4.99 -11.16 13.98
CA SER A 86 -3.99 -11.36 15.02
C SER A 86 -3.49 -12.80 15.07
N VAL A 87 -4.25 -13.76 14.55
CA VAL A 87 -3.89 -15.17 14.36
C VAL A 87 -2.53 -15.34 13.68
N VAL A 88 -2.25 -14.73 12.51
CA VAL A 88 -0.98 -15.01 11.80
C VAL A 88 0.21 -14.40 12.55
N VAL A 89 0.06 -13.17 13.04
CA VAL A 89 1.10 -12.48 13.80
C VAL A 89 1.39 -13.22 15.12
N ASN A 90 0.35 -13.63 15.84
CA ASN A 90 0.49 -14.38 17.09
C ASN A 90 1.08 -15.78 16.83
N LEU A 91 0.62 -16.48 15.79
CA LEU A 91 1.17 -17.79 15.42
C LEU A 91 2.68 -17.70 15.12
N LEU A 92 3.10 -16.67 14.38
CA LEU A 92 4.52 -16.43 14.10
C LEU A 92 5.29 -16.06 15.37
N ASN A 93 4.75 -15.18 16.21
CA ASN A 93 5.38 -14.81 17.49
C ASN A 93 5.52 -16.02 18.42
N ASP A 94 4.48 -16.84 18.55
CA ASP A 94 4.49 -18.06 19.35
C ASP A 94 5.47 -19.10 18.80
N GLY A 95 5.55 -19.23 17.48
CA GLY A 95 6.54 -20.09 16.82
C GLY A 95 7.98 -19.63 17.10
N ILE A 96 8.25 -18.32 16.98
CA ILE A 96 9.57 -17.74 17.29
C ILE A 96 9.89 -17.93 18.77
N LYS A 97 8.92 -17.72 19.66
CA LYS A 97 9.06 -17.94 21.10
C LYS A 97 9.35 -19.40 21.44
N ALA A 98 8.67 -20.34 20.79
CA ALA A 98 8.91 -21.77 20.99
C ALA A 98 10.30 -22.20 20.52
N LEU A 99 10.81 -21.61 19.43
CA LEU A 99 12.11 -21.96 18.85
C LEU A 99 13.30 -21.26 19.52
N SER A 100 13.12 -20.02 19.97
CA SER A 100 14.22 -19.15 20.42
C SER A 100 14.13 -18.71 21.88
N GLY A 101 12.97 -18.89 22.53
CA GLY A 101 12.66 -18.30 23.83
C GLY A 101 12.38 -16.79 23.81
N PHE A 102 12.57 -16.12 22.67
CA PHE A 102 12.31 -14.70 22.51
C PHE A 102 10.88 -14.43 22.07
N ASP A 103 10.21 -13.53 22.78
CA ASP A 103 8.87 -13.07 22.45
C ASP A 103 8.97 -11.64 21.90
N LEU A 104 8.95 -11.53 20.56
CA LEU A 104 9.22 -10.29 19.83
C LEU A 104 8.25 -9.17 20.21
N GLN A 105 6.99 -9.50 20.50
CA GLN A 105 6.00 -8.50 20.92
C GLN A 105 6.30 -7.96 22.31
N THR A 106 6.70 -8.82 23.25
CA THR A 106 7.01 -8.38 24.63
C THR A 106 8.31 -7.57 24.74
N VAL A 107 9.34 -7.93 23.96
CA VAL A 107 10.65 -7.25 23.98
C VAL A 107 10.76 -6.14 22.93
N ASN A 108 9.63 -5.75 22.33
CA ASN A 108 9.62 -4.79 21.24
C ASN A 108 10.08 -3.38 21.70
N PRO A 109 11.21 -2.85 21.18
CA PRO A 109 11.70 -1.53 21.55
C PRO A 109 10.78 -0.39 21.08
N LEU A 110 9.90 -0.61 20.11
CA LEU A 110 8.97 0.42 19.62
C LEU A 110 7.80 0.68 20.57
N ASN A 111 7.48 -0.23 21.50
CA ASN A 111 6.33 -0.09 22.41
C ASN A 111 6.41 1.16 23.30
N SER A 112 7.62 1.64 23.62
CA SER A 112 7.84 2.84 24.45
C SER A 112 8.48 3.98 23.67
N ALA A 113 8.63 3.85 22.34
CA ALA A 113 9.25 4.86 21.52
C ALA A 113 8.26 6.02 21.24
N PRO A 114 8.75 7.25 21.07
CA PRO A 114 7.92 8.35 20.58
C PRO A 114 7.31 8.00 19.21
N LEU A 115 6.08 8.46 18.95
CA LEU A 115 5.35 8.16 17.70
C LEU A 115 6.19 8.44 16.43
N TRP A 116 6.95 9.53 16.39
CA TRP A 116 7.78 9.85 15.23
C TRP A 116 8.86 8.80 14.95
N VAL A 117 9.38 8.13 15.99
CA VAL A 117 10.33 7.02 15.84
C VAL A 117 9.64 5.80 15.27
N VAL A 118 8.44 5.46 15.79
CA VAL A 118 7.63 4.34 15.29
C VAL A 118 7.31 4.53 13.80
N LEU A 119 6.86 5.73 13.43
CA LEU A 119 6.54 6.07 12.03
C LEU A 119 7.79 6.03 11.15
N LEU A 120 8.94 6.56 11.61
CA LEU A 120 10.18 6.57 10.84
C LEU A 120 10.72 5.14 10.62
N VAL A 121 10.79 4.33 11.68
CA VAL A 121 11.25 2.94 11.59
C VAL A 121 10.29 2.13 10.71
N GLY A 122 8.99 2.27 10.94
CA GLY A 122 7.97 1.60 10.13
C GLY A 122 8.05 1.99 8.65
N PHE A 123 8.26 3.27 8.35
CA PHE A 123 8.49 3.76 6.99
C PHE A 123 9.75 3.14 6.36
N VAL A 124 10.90 3.18 7.04
CA VAL A 124 12.17 2.65 6.51
C VAL A 124 12.08 1.15 6.26
N VAL A 125 11.49 0.39 7.18
CA VAL A 125 11.33 -1.07 7.03
C VAL A 125 10.38 -1.36 5.87
N ARG A 126 9.24 -0.67 5.78
CA ARG A 126 8.29 -0.82 4.68
C ARG A 126 8.93 -0.49 3.33
N ASP A 127 9.65 0.63 3.24
CA ASP A 127 10.33 1.06 2.00
C ASP A 127 11.39 0.06 1.56
N PHE A 128 12.19 -0.45 2.50
CA PHE A 128 13.18 -1.49 2.23
C PHE A 128 12.55 -2.78 1.69
N ILE A 129 11.45 -3.24 2.30
CA ILE A 129 10.68 -4.41 1.82
C ILE A 129 10.13 -4.15 0.42
N GLN A 130 9.49 -2.99 0.21
CA GLN A 130 8.90 -2.62 -1.07
C GLN A 130 9.97 -2.54 -2.17
N TRP A 131 11.13 -1.95 -1.88
CA TRP A 131 12.28 -1.88 -2.78
C TRP A 131 12.82 -3.26 -3.15
N TRP A 132 12.97 -4.17 -2.19
CA TRP A 132 13.44 -5.52 -2.45
C TRP A 132 12.48 -6.33 -3.31
N ILE A 133 11.18 -6.30 -3.00
CA ILE A 133 10.17 -6.99 -3.81
C ILE A 133 10.17 -6.41 -5.22
N HIS A 134 10.22 -5.09 -5.37
CA HIS A 134 10.29 -4.43 -6.68
C HIS A 134 11.53 -4.86 -7.49
N ARG A 135 12.69 -4.92 -6.82
CA ARG A 135 13.93 -5.41 -7.44
C ARG A 135 13.79 -6.87 -7.90
N LEU A 136 13.14 -7.73 -7.12
CA LEU A 136 12.88 -9.12 -7.50
C LEU A 136 11.92 -9.23 -8.69
N LEU A 137 10.87 -8.40 -8.72
CA LEU A 137 9.91 -8.31 -9.83
C LEU A 137 10.61 -7.96 -11.15
N HIS A 138 11.65 -7.12 -11.10
CA HIS A 138 12.47 -6.79 -12.26
C HIS A 138 13.54 -7.81 -12.63
N ARG A 139 14.02 -8.61 -11.66
CA ARG A 139 15.15 -9.53 -11.87
C ARG A 139 14.73 -10.96 -12.22
N VAL A 140 13.60 -11.43 -11.71
CA VAL A 140 13.14 -12.81 -11.87
C VAL A 140 12.11 -12.90 -13.01
N PRO A 141 12.36 -13.66 -14.09
CA PRO A 141 11.48 -13.69 -15.26
C PRO A 141 10.02 -14.09 -14.97
N ALA A 142 9.81 -15.01 -14.02
CA ALA A 142 8.47 -15.40 -13.62
C ALA A 142 7.71 -14.26 -12.93
N LEU A 143 8.40 -13.49 -12.08
CA LEU A 143 7.80 -12.34 -11.37
C LEU A 143 7.55 -11.16 -12.32
N TRP A 144 8.43 -10.96 -13.29
CA TRP A 144 8.27 -9.94 -14.33
C TRP A 144 6.96 -10.09 -15.11
N ASN A 145 6.47 -11.32 -15.32
CA ASN A 145 5.19 -11.53 -16.02
C ASN A 145 3.99 -10.88 -15.32
N PHE A 146 4.06 -10.68 -14.01
CA PHE A 146 3.07 -9.90 -13.26
C PHE A 146 3.37 -8.41 -13.40
N HIS A 147 4.61 -8.03 -13.10
CA HIS A 147 5.01 -6.63 -13.01
C HIS A 147 5.00 -5.86 -14.33
N LYS A 148 5.09 -6.54 -15.47
CA LYS A 148 4.98 -5.90 -16.79
C LYS A 148 3.64 -5.20 -17.02
N VAL A 149 2.58 -5.56 -16.28
CA VAL A 149 1.29 -4.82 -16.29
C VAL A 149 1.49 -3.39 -15.79
N HIS A 150 2.34 -3.19 -14.78
CA HIS A 150 2.70 -1.87 -14.29
C HIS A 150 3.55 -1.09 -15.29
N HIS A 151 4.51 -1.76 -15.93
CA HIS A 151 5.35 -1.14 -16.97
C HIS A 151 4.66 -0.98 -18.33
N SER A 152 3.39 -1.38 -18.47
CA SER A 152 2.63 -1.21 -19.71
C SER A 152 2.04 0.20 -19.87
N VAL A 153 2.36 1.13 -18.97
CA VAL A 153 1.84 2.49 -18.99
C VAL A 153 2.61 3.33 -20.00
N GLU A 154 1.92 3.82 -21.03
CA GLU A 154 2.52 4.66 -22.08
C GLU A 154 2.50 6.16 -21.75
N GLN A 155 1.48 6.61 -21.02
CA GLN A 155 1.30 8.01 -20.64
C GLN A 155 1.27 8.12 -19.11
N MET A 156 2.16 8.95 -18.55
CA MET A 156 2.27 9.15 -17.11
C MET A 156 1.01 9.81 -16.56
N GLY A 157 0.56 9.34 -15.41
CA GLY A 157 -0.35 10.08 -14.55
C GLY A 157 -0.59 9.35 -13.24
N PHE A 158 -1.05 10.05 -12.21
CA PHE A 158 -1.06 9.59 -10.81
C PHE A 158 -1.62 8.17 -10.62
N ALA A 159 -2.70 7.82 -11.32
CA ALA A 159 -3.37 6.53 -11.19
C ALA A 159 -2.56 5.35 -11.77
N ALA A 160 -1.60 5.62 -12.67
CA ALA A 160 -0.70 4.61 -13.24
C ALA A 160 0.11 3.89 -12.16
N HIS A 161 0.41 4.59 -11.05
CA HIS A 161 1.05 4.01 -9.87
C HIS A 161 0.34 2.72 -9.41
N LEU A 162 -0.99 2.66 -9.56
CA LEU A 162 -1.82 1.58 -9.04
C LEU A 162 -2.22 0.54 -10.11
N ARG A 163 -1.72 0.70 -11.35
CA ARG A 163 -1.80 -0.34 -12.38
C ARG A 163 -0.75 -1.39 -12.07
N TYR A 164 -1.13 -2.45 -11.38
CA TYR A 164 -0.29 -3.62 -11.18
C TYR A 164 -1.17 -4.87 -11.10
N HIS A 165 -0.56 -6.03 -11.32
CA HIS A 165 -1.29 -7.27 -11.26
C HIS A 165 -1.77 -7.54 -9.82
N TRP A 166 -3.00 -8.01 -9.66
CA TRP A 166 -3.64 -8.19 -8.35
C TRP A 166 -2.83 -9.08 -7.38
N MET A 167 -2.11 -10.06 -7.91
CA MET A 167 -1.23 -10.94 -7.14
C MET A 167 -0.03 -10.20 -6.53
N GLU A 168 0.48 -9.15 -7.20
CA GLU A 168 1.54 -8.29 -6.62
C GLU A 168 1.02 -7.67 -5.33
N ASN A 169 -0.23 -7.21 -5.33
CA ASN A 169 -0.91 -6.66 -4.17
C ASN A 169 -0.98 -7.68 -3.01
N VAL A 170 -1.35 -8.93 -3.27
CA VAL A 170 -1.37 -9.97 -2.23
C VAL A 170 0.03 -10.18 -1.61
N VAL A 171 1.05 -10.27 -2.46
CA VAL A 171 2.45 -10.50 -2.05
C VAL A 171 3.00 -9.32 -1.26
N TYR A 172 2.94 -8.11 -1.83
CA TYR A 172 3.42 -6.88 -1.18
C TYR A 172 2.80 -6.72 0.20
N ARG A 173 1.48 -6.87 0.32
CA ARG A 173 0.79 -6.54 1.57
C ARG A 173 1.00 -7.57 2.65
N THR A 174 1.06 -8.85 2.29
CA THR A 174 1.37 -9.91 3.25
C THR A 174 2.80 -9.75 3.78
N ILE A 175 3.76 -9.50 2.90
CA ILE A 175 5.18 -9.41 3.29
C ILE A 175 5.52 -8.07 3.94
N GLU A 176 4.83 -6.97 3.61
CA GLU A 176 5.01 -5.68 4.28
C GLU A 176 4.40 -5.68 5.69
N TYR A 177 3.17 -6.19 5.84
CA TYR A 177 2.44 -6.09 7.10
C TYR A 177 3.04 -6.97 8.20
N LEU A 178 3.36 -8.24 7.90
CA LEU A 178 3.80 -9.19 8.93
C LEU A 178 5.04 -8.74 9.72
N PRO A 179 6.14 -8.29 9.08
CA PRO A 179 7.31 -7.81 9.81
C PRO A 179 7.03 -6.56 10.62
N LEU A 180 6.23 -5.63 10.09
CA LEU A 180 5.86 -4.39 10.79
C LEU A 180 5.02 -4.69 12.03
N ALA A 181 4.05 -5.60 11.92
CA ALA A 181 3.23 -6.03 13.05
C ALA A 181 4.07 -6.78 14.11
N LEU A 182 5.05 -7.58 13.71
CA LEU A 182 6.00 -8.22 14.64
C LEU A 182 6.93 -7.22 15.35
N LEU A 183 7.24 -6.09 14.70
CA LEU A 183 7.90 -4.94 15.30
C LEU A 183 6.94 -4.06 16.12
N GLY A 184 5.70 -4.51 16.33
CA GLY A 184 4.65 -3.80 17.07
C GLY A 184 4.27 -2.44 16.50
N VAL A 185 4.47 -2.23 15.19
CA VAL A 185 3.85 -1.11 14.48
C VAL A 185 2.34 -1.36 14.47
N GLY A 186 1.58 -0.45 15.10
CA GLY A 186 0.14 -0.58 15.20
C GLY A 186 -0.55 -0.42 13.85
N LEU A 187 -1.81 -0.88 13.77
CA LEU A 187 -2.63 -0.70 12.56
C LEU A 187 -2.78 0.76 12.15
N TYR A 188 -2.94 1.65 13.14
CA TYR A 188 -3.07 3.07 12.89
C TYR A 188 -1.75 3.69 12.39
N ASP A 189 -0.61 3.24 12.92
CA ASP A 189 0.71 3.69 12.45
C ASP A 189 0.97 3.21 11.01
N PHE A 190 0.62 1.95 10.72
CA PHE A 190 0.69 1.39 9.37
C PHE A 190 -0.20 2.16 8.40
N PHE A 191 -1.40 2.54 8.81
CA PHE A 191 -2.31 3.39 8.03
C PHE A 191 -1.67 4.74 7.68
N ILE A 192 -1.06 5.43 8.65
CA ILE A 192 -0.36 6.71 8.42
C ILE A 192 0.78 6.53 7.41
N ILE A 193 1.61 5.50 7.62
CA ILE A 193 2.73 5.17 6.72
C ILE A 193 2.20 4.86 5.30
N HIS A 194 1.09 4.11 5.21
CA HIS A 194 0.47 3.76 3.93
C HIS A 194 0.01 5.01 3.18
N ILE A 195 -0.69 5.95 3.83
CA ILE A 195 -1.11 7.22 3.20
C ILE A 195 0.12 8.00 2.72
N PHE A 196 1.15 8.12 3.55
CA PHE A 196 2.37 8.82 3.17
C PHE A 196 2.99 8.21 1.89
N THR A 197 3.08 6.89 1.84
CA THR A 197 3.66 6.19 0.69
C THR A 197 2.74 6.21 -0.54
N LEU A 198 1.42 6.30 -0.36
CA LEU A 198 0.45 6.53 -1.43
C LEU A 198 0.69 7.90 -2.08
N VAL A 199 0.89 8.94 -1.27
CA VAL A 199 1.23 10.29 -1.74
C VAL A 199 2.54 10.27 -2.53
N VAL A 200 3.59 9.63 -2.01
CA VAL A 200 4.88 9.49 -2.71
C VAL A 200 4.72 8.71 -4.03
N GLY A 201 3.93 7.64 -4.04
CA GLY A 201 3.67 6.85 -5.24
C GLY A 201 2.92 7.63 -6.32
N HIS A 202 1.87 8.34 -5.95
CA HIS A 202 1.15 9.24 -6.86
C HIS A 202 2.08 10.32 -7.40
N TYR A 203 2.85 10.95 -6.52
CA TYR A 203 3.85 11.95 -6.87
C TYR A 203 4.82 11.44 -7.94
N ASN A 204 5.41 10.26 -7.73
CA ASN A 204 6.39 9.67 -8.66
C ASN A 204 5.82 9.36 -10.05
N HIS A 205 4.50 9.12 -10.15
CA HIS A 205 3.83 8.79 -11.40
C HIS A 205 3.09 9.96 -12.04
N SER A 206 3.03 11.10 -11.36
CA SER A 206 2.23 12.23 -11.81
C SER A 206 2.90 12.97 -12.96
N ASN A 207 2.11 13.48 -13.91
CA ASN A 207 2.60 14.35 -14.98
C ASN A 207 2.83 15.79 -14.48
N ILE A 208 3.66 15.95 -13.45
CA ILE A 208 3.95 17.24 -12.82
C ILE A 208 5.46 17.47 -12.81
N ARG A 209 5.88 18.74 -12.85
CA ARG A 209 7.29 19.11 -12.71
C ARG A 209 7.51 19.71 -11.34
N VAL A 210 8.47 19.17 -10.61
CA VAL A 210 9.00 19.82 -9.42
C VAL A 210 10.40 20.33 -9.70
N SER A 211 10.74 21.46 -9.09
CA SER A 211 12.07 22.04 -9.17
C SER A 211 13.11 21.07 -8.60
N GLY A 212 14.25 20.90 -9.27
CA GLY A 212 15.34 20.03 -8.80
C GLY A 212 15.85 20.40 -7.41
N TYR A 213 15.70 21.66 -7.00
CA TYR A 213 16.04 22.15 -5.66
C TYR A 213 15.13 21.57 -4.55
N ALA A 214 13.89 21.21 -4.89
CA ALA A 214 12.94 20.61 -3.94
C ALA A 214 12.99 19.07 -3.96
N THR A 215 13.43 18.45 -5.04
CA THR A 215 13.57 16.98 -5.15
C THR A 215 14.94 16.45 -4.73
N GLY A 216 15.84 17.30 -4.22
CA GLY A 216 17.18 16.89 -3.77
C GLY A 216 18.17 16.63 -4.91
N GLY A 217 17.97 17.23 -6.08
CA GLY A 217 18.83 17.14 -7.28
C GLY A 217 20.22 17.74 -7.14
N ILE A 218 20.79 17.81 -5.93
CA ILE A 218 22.19 18.14 -5.67
C ILE A 218 23.07 16.88 -5.73
N ILE A 219 22.50 15.67 -5.71
CA ILE A 219 23.27 14.40 -5.64
C ILE A 219 22.98 13.46 -6.83
N GLY A 220 22.81 13.98 -8.03
CA GLY A 220 22.59 13.13 -9.20
C GLY A 220 22.58 13.89 -10.52
N GLY A 221 23.77 14.36 -10.93
CA GLY A 221 24.08 14.77 -12.30
C GLY A 221 25.16 13.86 -12.85
#